data_AF-A0A966F863-F1
#
_entry.id   AF-A0A966F863-F1
#
_cell.length_a   1.000
_cell.length_b   1.000
_cell.length_c   1.000
_cell.angle_alpha   90.00
_cell.angle_beta   90.00
_cell.angle_gamma   90.00
#
_symmetry.space_group_name_H-M   'P 1'
#
loop_
_entity.id
_entity.type
_entity.pdbx_description
1 polymer ?
#
loop_
_entity_poly.entity_id
_entity_poly.type
_entity_poly.pdbx_seq_one_letter_code
_entity_poly.pdbx_strand_id
1 'polypeptide(L)'
;MKVETSAGVFELGCRHAHRAGEKVNLLLRPSGVRLAADGNLRGVVADVLFHQDQFKVTLESGLYFYLPEAPPVGGEIRLRVLQSGIQCLANDDFIGLGC
;
A
#
# COMPACT_ATOMS: atom_id res chain seq x y z
N MET A 1 7.01 5.19 13.46
CA MET A 1 6.75 3.76 13.76
C MET A 1 7.17 2.94 12.55
N LYS A 2 7.83 1.78 12.77
CA LYS A 2 8.23 0.85 11.71
C LYS A 2 7.37 -0.40 11.79
N VAL A 3 6.77 -0.79 10.66
CA VAL A 3 5.90 -1.97 10.57
C VAL A 3 6.39 -2.89 9.47
N GLU A 4 6.49 -4.17 9.79
CA GLU A 4 6.94 -5.22 8.87
C GLU A 4 5.73 -6.01 8.36
N THR A 5 5.64 -6.19 7.05
CA THR A 5 4.61 -7.01 6.40
C THR A 5 5.25 -7.89 5.34
N SER A 6 4.49 -8.85 4.80
CA SER A 6 4.94 -9.68 3.67
C SER A 6 5.21 -8.87 2.39
N ALA A 7 4.59 -7.70 2.24
CA ALA A 7 4.75 -6.83 1.08
C ALA A 7 5.94 -5.87 1.20
N GLY A 8 6.46 -5.67 2.41
CA GLY A 8 7.58 -4.76 2.65
C GLY A 8 7.60 -4.17 4.06
N VAL A 9 8.47 -3.18 4.24
CA VAL A 9 8.68 -2.48 5.50
C VAL A 9 8.27 -1.03 5.35
N PHE A 10 7.40 -0.56 6.25
CA PHE A 10 6.81 0.77 6.18
C PHE A 10 7.19 1.60 7.39
N GLU A 11 7.62 2.83 7.14
CA GLU A 11 7.80 3.85 8.15
C GLU A 11 6.68 4.88 8.05
N LEU A 12 5.89 4.98 9.11
CA LEU A 12 4.75 5.88 9.18
C LEU A 12 4.74 6.68 10.48
N GLY A 13 4.25 7.91 10.38
CA GLY A 13 3.80 8.69 11.53
C GLY A 13 2.46 8.14 12.00
N CYS A 14 2.42 7.59 13.20
CA CYS A 14 1.20 7.14 13.86
C CYS A 14 1.02 7.92 15.16
N ARG A 15 -0.20 8.37 15.45
CA ARG A 15 -0.53 9.08 16.69
C ARG A 15 -1.00 8.14 17.80
N HIS A 16 -1.28 6.88 17.47
CA HIS A 16 -1.64 5.86 18.45
C HIS A 16 -0.40 5.36 19.17
N ALA A 17 -0.58 4.97 20.44
CA ALA A 17 0.48 4.34 21.21
C ALA A 17 0.50 2.83 20.92
N HIS A 18 1.58 2.36 20.31
CA HIS A 18 1.79 0.94 20.03
C HIS A 18 3.01 0.40 20.76
N ARG A 19 3.01 -0.91 21.03
CA ARG A 19 4.16 -1.64 21.59
C ARG A 19 4.89 -2.44 20.51
N ALA A 20 6.19 -2.67 20.70
CA ALA A 20 6.94 -3.55 19.82
C ALA A 20 6.33 -4.96 19.82
N GLY A 21 6.14 -5.54 18.63
CA GLY A 21 5.50 -6.85 18.44
C GLY A 21 3.95 -6.81 18.39
N GLU A 22 3.33 -5.65 18.60
CA GLU A 22 1.88 -5.50 18.45
C GLU A 22 1.45 -5.64 16.99
N LYS A 23 0.33 -6.34 16.75
CA LYS A 23 -0.31 -6.38 15.44
C LYS A 23 -1.14 -5.12 15.24
N VAL A 24 -0.90 -4.44 14.12
CA VAL A 24 -1.63 -3.21 13.75
C VAL A 24 -2.32 -3.38 12.41
N ASN A 25 -3.40 -2.63 12.20
CA ASN A 25 -4.09 -2.57 10.91
C ASN A 25 -3.59 -1.36 10.13
N LEU A 26 -3.11 -1.61 8.91
CA LEU A 26 -2.64 -0.55 8.01
C LEU A 26 -3.58 -0.43 6.81
N LEU A 27 -3.98 0.80 6.52
CA LEU A 27 -4.66 1.16 5.29
C LEU A 27 -3.63 1.70 4.30
N LEU A 28 -3.47 1.01 3.16
CA LEU A 28 -2.73 1.54 2.01
C LEU A 28 -3.73 2.04 0.97
N ARG A 29 -3.56 3.29 0.53
CA ARG A 29 -4.37 3.88 -0.54
C ARG A 29 -3.79 3.49 -1.90
N PRO A 30 -4.59 3.00 -2.86
CA PRO A 30 -4.13 2.65 -4.21
C PRO A 30 -3.43 3.79 -4.98
N SER A 31 -3.81 5.04 -4.75
CA SER A 31 -3.20 6.23 -5.36
C SER A 31 -2.00 6.77 -4.58
N GLY A 32 -1.69 6.18 -3.43
CA GLY A 32 -0.69 6.65 -2.48
C GLY A 32 0.74 6.18 -2.75
N VAL A 33 1.05 5.79 -4.00
CA VAL A 33 2.32 5.15 -4.35
C VAL A 33 2.89 5.73 -5.64
N ARG A 34 4.18 5.48 -5.87
CA ARG A 34 4.84 5.72 -7.15
C ARG A 34 5.87 4.62 -7.44
N LEU A 35 6.18 4.40 -8.72
CA LEU A 35 7.31 3.57 -9.11
C LEU A 35 8.63 4.17 -8.59
N ALA A 36 9.47 3.31 -8.02
CA ALA A 36 10.78 3.67 -7.51
C ALA A 36 11.67 2.43 -7.41
N ALA A 37 12.88 2.46 -7.97
CA ALA A 37 13.83 1.35 -7.88
C ALA A 37 14.25 1.02 -6.43
N ASP A 38 14.23 2.03 -5.57
CA ASP A 38 14.46 1.98 -4.12
C ASP A 38 13.13 2.07 -3.33
N GLY A 39 12.05 1.56 -3.94
CA GLY A 39 10.73 1.41 -3.32
C GLY A 39 10.75 0.38 -2.19
N ASN A 40 9.92 0.61 -1.17
CA ASN A 40 9.82 -0.23 0.01
C ASN A 40 8.72 -1.29 -0.07
N LEU A 41 7.84 -1.19 -1.07
CA LEU A 41 6.84 -2.20 -1.40
C LEU A 41 7.27 -2.93 -2.68
N ARG A 42 7.30 -4.26 -2.62
CA ARG A 42 7.70 -5.12 -3.73
C ARG A 42 6.55 -6.04 -4.12
N GLY A 43 6.38 -6.30 -5.40
CA GLY A 43 5.44 -7.33 -5.85
C GLY A 43 5.53 -7.62 -7.33
N VAL A 44 4.96 -8.76 -7.72
CA VAL A 44 4.85 -9.21 -9.10
C VAL A 44 3.50 -8.74 -9.65
N VAL A 45 3.51 -8.19 -10.86
CA VAL A 45 2.33 -7.68 -11.54
C VAL A 45 1.49 -8.86 -12.05
N ALA A 46 0.29 -9.02 -11.53
CA ALA A 46 -0.66 -10.04 -11.95
C ALA A 46 -1.56 -9.58 -13.10
N ASP A 47 -1.97 -8.30 -13.09
CA ASP A 47 -2.87 -7.74 -14.10
C ASP A 47 -2.69 -6.22 -14.23
N VAL A 48 -2.97 -5.68 -15.42
CA VAL A 48 -2.91 -4.25 -15.72
C VAL A 48 -4.11 -3.84 -16.56
N LEU A 49 -4.95 -2.97 -16.00
CA LEU A 49 -6.15 -2.46 -16.65
C LEU A 49 -6.06 -0.94 -16.83
N PHE A 50 -6.31 -0.44 -18.03
CA PHE A 50 -6.42 0.99 -18.25
C PHE A 50 -7.69 1.54 -17.56
N HIS A 51 -7.54 2.62 -16.80
CA HIS A 51 -8.58 3.25 -16.01
C HIS A 51 -8.47 4.78 -16.09
N GLN A 52 -9.39 5.40 -16.83
CA GLN A 52 -9.40 6.84 -17.11
C GLN A 52 -8.11 7.32 -17.79
N ASP A 53 -7.20 7.93 -17.05
CA ASP A 53 -5.91 8.46 -17.51
C ASP A 53 -4.71 7.67 -16.93
N GLN A 54 -4.96 6.57 -16.22
CA GLN A 54 -3.96 5.79 -15.49
C GLN A 54 -4.17 4.28 -15.69
N PHE A 55 -3.32 3.47 -15.08
CA PHE A 55 -3.42 2.02 -15.09
C PHE A 55 -3.66 1.50 -13.68
N LYS A 56 -4.73 0.72 -13.50
CA LYS A 56 -4.93 -0.12 -12.33
C LYS A 56 -4.02 -1.35 -12.45
N VAL A 57 -2.96 -1.35 -11.67
CA VAL A 57 -1.97 -2.42 -11.62
C VAL A 57 -2.26 -3.28 -10.40
N THR A 58 -2.59 -4.55 -10.61
CA THR A 58 -2.88 -5.52 -9.56
C THR A 58 -1.66 -6.42 -9.37
N LEU A 59 -1.26 -6.61 -8.11
CA LEU A 59 -0.15 -7.49 -7.74
C LEU A 59 -0.68 -8.89 -7.38
N GLU A 60 0.19 -9.89 -7.42
CA GLU A 60 -0.14 -11.26 -6.98
C GLU A 60 -0.62 -11.33 -5.52
N SER A 61 -0.24 -10.36 -4.68
CA SER A 61 -0.74 -10.24 -3.30
C SER A 61 -2.22 -9.81 -3.21
N GLY A 62 -2.85 -9.45 -4.32
CA GLY A 62 -4.20 -8.89 -4.38
C GLY A 62 -4.26 -7.38 -4.13
N LEU A 63 -3.15 -6.74 -3.73
CA LEU A 63 -3.06 -5.28 -3.68
C LEU A 63 -3.10 -4.69 -5.08
N TYR A 64 -3.75 -3.54 -5.24
CA TYR A 64 -3.75 -2.81 -6.50
C TYR A 64 -3.41 -1.34 -6.29
N PHE A 65 -2.82 -0.75 -7.32
CA PHE A 65 -2.37 0.64 -7.33
C PHE A 65 -2.68 1.31 -8.64
N TYR A 66 -2.82 2.63 -8.63
CA TYR A 66 -2.96 3.42 -9.84
C TYR A 66 -1.61 4.02 -10.22
N LEU A 67 -1.11 3.69 -11.42
CA LEU A 67 0.18 4.14 -11.93
C LEU A 67 -0.01 4.85 -13.28
N PRO A 68 0.83 5.84 -13.60
CA PRO A 68 0.75 6.56 -14.89
C PRO A 68 1.22 5.72 -16.08
N GLU A 69 1.95 4.63 -15.81
CA GLU A 69 2.51 3.74 -16.82
C GLU A 69 2.04 2.31 -16.55
N ALA A 70 1.97 1.51 -17.61
CA ALA A 70 1.63 0.08 -17.57
C ALA A 70 2.90 -0.77 -17.44
N PRO A 71 3.22 -1.32 -16.26
CA PRO A 71 4.35 -2.23 -16.14
C PRO A 71 4.03 -3.58 -16.79
N PRO A 72 5.04 -4.37 -17.17
CA PRO A 72 4.81 -5.67 -17.78
C PRO A 72 4.17 -6.66 -16.79
N VAL A 73 3.14 -7.38 -17.24
CA VAL A 73 2.53 -8.49 -16.48
C VAL A 73 3.56 -9.60 -16.29
N GLY A 74 3.59 -10.20 -15.09
CA GLY A 74 4.63 -11.13 -14.63
C GLY A 74 5.95 -10.46 -14.25
N GLY A 75 6.08 -9.15 -14.49
CA GLY A 75 7.22 -8.35 -14.09
C GLY A 75 7.19 -8.03 -12.60
N GLU A 76 8.37 -7.96 -11.99
CA GLU A 76 8.51 -7.46 -10.63
C GLU A 76 8.64 -5.94 -10.63
N ILE A 77 7.86 -5.28 -9.78
CA ILE A 77 7.93 -3.84 -9.58
C ILE A 77 8.26 -3.49 -8.12
N ARG A 78 8.82 -2.29 -7.97
CA ARG A 78 9.06 -1.66 -6.67
C ARG A 78 8.33 -0.33 -6.59
N LEU A 79 7.58 -0.17 -5.52
CA LEU A 79 6.74 0.97 -5.26
C LEU A 79 7.22 1.66 -3.99
N ARG A 80 7.32 2.99 -4.05
CA ARG A 80 7.48 3.83 -2.86
C ARG A 80 6.10 4.25 -2.39
N VAL A 81 5.78 3.90 -1.16
CA VAL A 81 4.57 4.38 -0.49
C VAL A 81 4.80 5.79 0.02
N LEU A 82 3.94 6.72 -0.38
CA LEU A 82 3.96 8.10 0.08
C LEU A 82 3.37 8.21 1.48
N GLN A 83 3.79 9.20 2.27
CA GLN A 83 3.24 9.40 3.62
C GLN A 83 1.72 9.64 3.62
N SER A 84 1.17 10.26 2.57
CA SER A 84 -0.27 10.41 2.37
C SER A 84 -0.98 9.10 2.03
N GLY A 85 -0.24 8.10 1.53
CA GLY A 85 -0.74 6.83 1.02
C GLY A 85 -0.88 5.72 2.06
N ILE A 86 -0.44 5.95 3.29
CA ILE A 86 -0.46 4.95 4.36
C ILE A 86 -1.05 5.54 5.64
N GLN A 87 -1.87 4.76 6.32
CA GLN A 87 -2.47 5.15 7.59
C GLN A 87 -2.53 3.94 8.53
N CYS A 88 -2.22 4.15 9.80
CA CYS A 88 -2.53 3.19 10.85
C CYS A 88 -3.99 3.41 11.28
N LEU A 89 -4.79 2.36 11.25
CA LEU A 89 -6.16 2.39 11.75
C LEU A 89 -6.16 1.98 13.23
N ALA A 90 -6.94 2.68 14.04
CA ALA A 90 -7.30 2.19 15.37
C ALA A 90 -8.34 1.07 15.20
N ASN A 91 -8.39 0.11 16.13
CA ASN A 91 -9.42 -0.93 16.11
C ASN A 91 -10.86 -0.37 16.21
N ASP A 92 -11.02 0.88 16.65
CA ASP A 92 -12.32 1.54 16.80
C ASP A 92 -12.77 2.33 15.55
N ASP A 93 -11.91 2.50 14.54
CA ASP A 93 -12.24 3.27 13.31
C ASP A 93 -13.25 2.54 12.40
N PHE A 94 -13.56 1.26 12.68
CA PHE A 94 -14.58 0.48 11.96
C PHE A 94 -16.00 0.64 12.52
N ILE A 95 -16.20 1.32 13.66
CA ILE A 95 -17.52 1.57 14.26
C ILE A 95 -17.92 3.02 13.99
N GLY A 96 -18.09 3.35 12.70
CA GLY A 96 -18.35 4.72 12.22
C GLY A 96 -19.60 4.88 11.35
N LEU A 97 -20.51 3.90 11.32
CA LEU A 97 -21.86 4.02 10.76
C LEU A 97 -22.81 3.17 11.62
N GLY A 98 -23.26 3.75 12.72
CA GLY A 98 -24.16 3.08 13.66
C GLY A 98 -24.56 3.99 14.81
N CYS A 99 -25.33 5.04 14.48
CA CYS A 99 -26.38 5.72 15.27
C CYS A 99 -26.74 7.04 14.57
#